data_AF-X1E2F6-F1
#
_entry.id   AF-X1E2F6-F1
#
_cell.length_a   1.000
_cell.length_b   1.000
_cell.length_c   1.000
_cell.angle_alpha   90.00
_cell.angle_beta   90.00
_cell.angle_gamma   90.00
#
_symmetry.space_group_name_H-M   'P 1'
#
loop_
_entity.id
_entity.type
_entity.pdbx_description
1 polymer ?
#
loop_
_entity_poly.entity_id
_entity_poly.type
_entity_poly.pdbx_seq_one_letter_code
_entity_poly.pdbx_strand_id
1 'polypeptide(L)' 'SWSKWALENERSIKMFKKSGFIEEGTLRAYLNITGEFQDALLVACFKN' A
#
# COMPACT_ATOMS: atom_id res chain seq x y z
N SER A 1 9.09 -11.25 -9.88
CA SER A 1 7.66 -11.09 -9.55
C SER A 1 7.40 -9.62 -9.39
N TRP A 2 6.62 -9.03 -10.30
CA TRP A 2 6.50 -7.58 -10.46
C TRP A 2 5.57 -6.93 -9.43
N SER A 3 4.82 -7.70 -8.64
CA SER A 3 3.75 -7.24 -7.75
C SER A 3 4.16 -6.43 -6.50
N LYS A 4 5.45 -6.15 -6.33
CA LYS A 4 6.00 -5.72 -5.03
C LYS A 4 6.22 -4.22 -4.86
N TRP A 5 6.10 -3.42 -5.90
CA TRP A 5 6.55 -2.02 -5.87
C TRP A 5 5.83 -1.17 -4.83
N ALA A 6 4.52 -1.38 -4.65
CA ALA A 6 3.76 -0.64 -3.64
C ALA A 6 4.02 -1.13 -2.21
N LEU A 7 4.19 -2.45 -2.02
CA LEU A 7 4.47 -3.06 -0.71
C LEU A 7 5.92 -2.82 -0.25
N GLU A 8 6.85 -2.59 -1.17
CA GLU A 8 8.26 -2.33 -0.89
C GLU A 8 8.60 -0.82 -0.87
N ASN A 9 7.62 0.07 -1.10
CA ASN A 9 7.82 1.51 -1.03
C ASN A 9 7.89 2.01 0.42
N GLU A 10 8.99 1.71 1.10
CA GLU A 10 9.21 2.03 2.51
C GLU A 10 9.03 3.51 2.82
N ARG A 11 9.41 4.40 1.89
CA ARG A 11 9.29 5.85 2.08
C ARG A 11 7.83 6.25 2.24
N SER A 12 6.97 5.77 1.34
CA SER A 12 5.54 6.03 1.38
C SER A 12 4.89 5.41 2.63
N ILE A 13 5.25 4.16 2.95
CA ILE A 13 4.74 3.45 4.13
C ILE A 13 5.10 4.20 5.43
N LYS A 14 6.36 4.64 5.56
CA LYS A 14 6.83 5.43 6.71
C LYS A 14 6.07 6.76 6.83
N MET A 15 5.72 7.39 5.71
CA MET A 15 4.93 8.62 5.71
C MET A 15 3.53 8.36 6.26
N PHE A 16 2.80 7.36 5.75
CA PHE A 16 1.46 7.03 6.25
C PHE A 16 1.45 6.71 7.74
N LYS A 17 2.39 5.88 8.20
CA LYS A 17 2.54 5.54 9.62
C LYS A 17 2.79 6.77 10.49
N LYS A 18 3.66 7.69 10.06
CA LYS A 18 3.92 8.96 10.77
C LYS A 18 2.70 9.87 10.82
N SER A 19 1.81 9.77 9.82
CA SER A 19 0.56 10.53 9.76
C SER A 19 -0.60 9.89 10.52
N GLY A 20 -0.35 8.83 11.31
CA GLY A 20 -1.37 8.18 12.14
C GLY A 20 -2.26 7.17 11.41
N PHE A 21 -1.89 6.79 10.19
CA PHE A 21 -2.59 5.71 9.49
C PHE A 21 -2.16 4.35 10.05
N ILE A 22 -3.11 3.41 10.11
CA ILE A 22 -2.88 2.01 10.45
C ILE A 22 -2.97 1.14 9.20
N GLU A 23 -2.22 0.05 9.17
CA GLU A 23 -2.31 -0.97 8.10
C GLU A 23 -3.54 -1.85 8.35
N GLU A 24 -4.41 -1.96 7.34
CA GLU A 24 -5.61 -2.80 7.42
C GLU A 24 -5.45 -4.12 6.67
N GLY A 25 -4.57 -4.18 5.68
CA GLY A 25 -4.30 -5.40 4.94
C GLY A 25 -3.64 -5.16 3.59
N THR A 26 -3.54 -6.23 2.80
CA THR A 26 -3.00 -6.21 1.44
C THR A 26 -4.03 -6.73 0.45
N LEU A 27 -4.33 -5.93 -0.57
CA LEU A 27 -5.12 -6.36 -1.72
C LEU A 27 -4.19 -6.95 -2.77
N ARG A 28 -4.40 -8.21 -3.14
CA ARG A 28 -3.57 -8.93 -4.11
C ARG A 28 -3.98 -8.61 -5.54
N ALA A 29 -3.02 -8.35 -6.42
CA ALA A 29 -3.23 -8.11 -7.85
C ALA A 29 -4.36 -7.09 -8.14
N TYR A 30 -4.46 -6.05 -7.31
CA TYR A 30 -5.58 -5.11 -7.30
C TYR A 30 -5.44 -3.99 -8.33
N LEU A 31 -4.22 -3.51 -8.53
CA LEU A 31 -3.95 -2.38 -9.43
C LEU A 31 -3.33 -2.89 -10.73
N ASN A 32 -3.95 -2.61 -11.87
CA ASN A 32 -3.33 -2.78 -13.17
C ASN A 32 -2.59 -1.49 -13.55
N ILE A 33 -1.27 -1.51 -13.44
CA ILE A 33 -0.40 -0.40 -13.82
C ILE A 33 0.42 -0.86 -15.02
N THR A 34 0.28 -0.18 -16.15
CA THR A 34 1.02 -0.47 -17.39
C THR A 34 0.90 -1.92 -17.88
N GLY A 35 -0.24 -2.58 -17.64
CA GLY A 35 -0.48 -3.98 -18.03
C GLY A 35 -0.01 -5.00 -17.00
N GLU A 36 0.59 -4.57 -15.89
CA GLU A 36 1.04 -5.44 -14.81
C GLU A 36 0.15 -5.28 -13.58
N PHE A 37 -0.31 -6.40 -13.02
CA PHE A 37 -1.06 -6.41 -11.77
C PHE A 37 -0.13 -6.31 -10.56
N GLN A 38 -0.46 -5.37 -9.68
CA GLN A 38 0.30 -5.00 -8.50
C GLN A 38 -0.52 -5.20 -7.23
N ASP A 39 0.14 -5.62 -6.16
CA ASP A 39 -0.48 -5.65 -4.83
C ASP A 39 -0.56 -4.23 -4.26
N ALA A 40 -1.56 -3.96 -3.43
CA ALA A 40 -1.76 -2.67 -2.78
C ALA A 40 -1.83 -2.84 -1.25
N LEU A 41 -1.12 -1.98 -0.52
CA LEU A 41 -1.26 -1.86 0.94
C LEU A 41 -2.48 -0.97 1.23
N LEU A 42 -3.45 -1.52 1.96
CA LEU A 42 -4.60 -0.77 2.46
C LEU A 42 -4.24 -0.15 3.82
N VAL A 43 -4.44 1.16 3.93
CA VAL A 43 -4.23 1.92 5.16
C VAL A 43 -5.44 2.79 5.45
N ALA A 44 -5.77 2.95 6.74
CA ALA A 44 -6.85 3.81 7.19
C ALA A 44 -6.38 4.76 8.29
N CYS A 45 -6.96 5.97 8.33
CA CYS A 45 -6.77 6.92 9.41
C CYS A 45 -8.13 7.27 9.98
N PHE A 46 -8.39 6.83 11.21
CA PHE A 46 -9.62 7.13 11.92
C PHE A 46 -9.42 8.41 12.72
N LYS A 47 -10.33 9.37 12.54
CA LYS A 47 -10.39 10.55 13.40
C LYS A 47 -11.26 10.20 14.60
N ASN A 48 -10.66 10.20 15.79
CA ASN A 48 -11.41 10.17 17.05
C ASN A 48 -12.15 11.49 17.27
#